data_AF-A0A6I6JM48-F1
#
_entry.id   AF-A0A6I6JM48-F1
#
_cell.length_a   1.000
_cell.length_b   1.000
_cell.length_c   1.000
_cell.angle_alpha   90.00
_cell.angle_beta   90.00
_cell.angle_gamma   90.00
#
_symmetry.space_group_name_H-M   'P 1'
#
loop_
_entity.id
_entity.type
_entity.pdbx_description
1 polymer ?
#
loop_
_entity_poly.entity_id
_entity_poly.type
_entity_poly.pdbx_seq_one_letter_code
_entity_poly.pdbx_strand_id
1 'polypeptide(L)'
;MALAAHAEESRYVGSDACAECHEQEYKNYKQYSKKAHSGRSVKHMAGDLTPEELKECFECHVTGYGKPGGFVSFEETPELADAGCESCHGPGYAHVESGGDSDLIKGKLVLEDCSHCHNAERVEAFDFKPLIFGGAH
;
A
#
# COMPACT_ATOMS: atom_id res chain seq x y z
N MET A 1 12.36 13.78 -21.54
CA MET A 1 12.80 14.40 -20.27
C MET A 1 11.65 14.62 -19.29
N ALA A 2 10.46 15.08 -19.72
CA ALA A 2 9.30 15.22 -18.81
C ALA A 2 8.81 13.90 -18.16
N LEU A 3 8.86 12.76 -18.86
CA LEU A 3 8.42 11.47 -18.31
C LEU A 3 9.24 11.01 -17.08
N ALA A 4 10.52 11.35 -17.00
CA ALA A 4 11.39 10.96 -15.89
C ALA A 4 11.12 11.81 -14.64
N ALA A 5 10.92 13.12 -14.81
CA ALA A 5 10.58 14.02 -13.70
C ALA A 5 9.23 13.66 -13.05
N HIS A 6 8.21 13.36 -13.85
CA HIS A 6 6.92 12.91 -13.33
C HIS A 6 6.99 11.53 -12.65
N ALA A 7 7.89 10.65 -13.10
CA ALA A 7 8.12 9.35 -12.46
C ALA A 7 8.83 9.49 -11.10
N GLU A 8 9.66 10.53 -10.92
CA GLU A 8 10.28 10.80 -9.63
C GLU A 8 9.26 11.36 -8.64
N GLU A 9 8.48 12.38 -9.02
CA GLU A 9 7.44 12.98 -8.14
C GLU A 9 6.37 11.97 -7.68
N SER A 10 6.11 10.94 -8.47
CA SER A 10 5.11 9.90 -8.19
C SER A 10 5.70 8.60 -7.65
N ARG A 11 6.97 8.60 -7.19
CA ARG A 11 7.59 7.40 -6.64
C ARG A 11 7.12 7.13 -5.20
N TYR A 12 6.98 5.84 -4.89
CA TYR A 12 6.73 5.38 -3.54
C TYR A 12 8.02 5.40 -2.71
N VAL A 13 7.89 5.68 -1.40
CA VAL A 13 9.02 5.79 -0.46
C VAL A 13 8.95 4.83 0.72
N GLY A 14 7.83 4.13 0.89
CA GLY A 14 7.58 3.21 1.98
C GLY A 14 7.07 3.88 3.24
N SER A 15 6.40 3.09 4.08
CA SER A 15 5.76 3.59 5.32
C SER A 15 6.76 4.08 6.35
N ASP A 16 8.01 3.60 6.30
CA ASP A 16 9.05 3.98 7.25
C ASP A 16 9.46 5.45 7.10
N ALA A 17 9.43 6.00 5.87
CA ALA A 17 9.66 7.41 5.61
C ALA A 17 8.58 8.31 6.26
N CYS A 18 7.37 7.79 6.48
CA CYS A 18 6.30 8.52 7.15
C CYS A 18 6.52 8.61 8.66
N ALA A 19 7.27 7.68 9.27
CA ALA A 19 7.39 7.54 10.72
C ALA A 19 8.13 8.73 11.38
N GLU A 20 8.98 9.44 10.64
CA GLU A 20 9.74 10.57 11.17
C GLU A 20 8.85 11.76 11.56
N CYS A 21 7.77 12.00 10.80
CA CYS A 21 6.81 13.08 11.07
C CYS A 21 5.49 12.58 11.66
N HIS A 22 5.08 11.34 11.35
CA HIS A 22 3.81 10.73 11.75
C HIS A 22 4.00 9.53 12.66
N GLU A 23 4.78 9.70 13.74
CA GLU A 23 5.16 8.63 14.66
C GLU A 23 3.93 7.90 15.25
N GLN A 24 2.91 8.66 15.66
CA GLN A 24 1.73 8.11 16.33
C GLN A 24 0.86 7.30 15.36
N GLU A 25 0.65 7.82 14.16
CA GLU A 25 -0.10 7.15 13.09
C GLU A 25 0.65 5.89 12.64
N TYR A 26 1.96 5.97 12.45
CA TYR A 26 2.80 4.83 12.09
C TYR A 26 2.73 3.73 13.15
N LYS A 27 2.84 4.08 14.45
CA LYS A 27 2.69 3.11 15.55
C LYS A 27 1.31 2.46 15.55
N ASN A 28 0.25 3.24 15.37
CA ASN A 28 -1.11 2.72 15.31
C ASN A 28 -1.31 1.77 14.12
N TYR A 29 -0.81 2.15 12.94
CA TYR A 29 -0.81 1.31 11.76
C TYR A 29 -0.11 -0.03 12.02
N LYS A 30 1.13 0.00 12.51
CA LYS A 30 1.91 -1.22 12.78
C LYS A 30 1.28 -2.12 13.84
N GLN A 31 0.62 -1.55 14.84
CA GLN A 31 0.10 -2.30 15.98
C GLN A 31 -1.31 -2.84 15.77
N TYR A 32 -2.17 -2.07 15.11
CA TYR A 32 -3.61 -2.35 15.09
C TYR A 32 -4.14 -2.68 13.68
N SER A 33 -3.47 -2.23 12.62
CA SER A 33 -3.93 -2.51 11.26
C SER A 33 -3.52 -3.89 10.79
N LYS A 34 -4.48 -4.64 10.24
CA LYS A 34 -4.17 -5.89 9.53
C LYS A 34 -3.35 -5.65 8.25
N LYS A 35 -3.40 -4.43 7.71
CA LYS A 35 -2.70 -4.03 6.48
C LYS A 35 -1.17 -4.00 6.71
N ALA A 36 -0.72 -3.73 7.93
CA ALA A 36 0.68 -3.80 8.35
C ALA A 36 1.27 -5.22 8.38
N HIS A 37 0.48 -6.23 8.07
CA HIS A 37 0.86 -7.64 8.05
C HIS A 37 0.35 -8.37 6.81
N SER A 38 -0.12 -7.65 5.79
CA SER A 38 -0.72 -8.22 4.60
C SER A 38 0.26 -9.07 3.80
N GLY A 39 1.55 -8.71 3.76
CA GLY A 39 2.58 -9.48 3.08
C GLY A 39 2.75 -10.88 3.67
N ARG A 40 2.55 -11.02 5.00
CA ARG A 40 2.55 -12.34 5.65
C ARG A 40 1.41 -13.21 5.14
N SER A 41 0.21 -12.67 4.98
CA SER A 41 -0.93 -13.41 4.42
C SER A 41 -0.65 -13.86 2.99
N VAL A 42 -0.05 -13.01 2.17
CA VAL A 42 0.33 -13.37 0.79
C VAL A 42 1.36 -14.51 0.79
N LYS A 43 2.41 -14.42 1.62
CA LYS A 43 3.43 -15.49 1.74
C LYS A 43 2.84 -16.83 2.15
N HIS A 44 1.81 -16.84 3.00
CA HIS A 44 1.15 -18.09 3.40
C HIS A 44 0.39 -18.75 2.25
N MET A 45 -0.21 -17.96 1.35
CA MET A 45 -0.95 -18.47 0.19
C MET A 45 -0.04 -18.79 -1.00
N ALA A 46 1.18 -18.23 -1.05
CA ALA A 46 2.06 -18.28 -2.22
C ALA A 46 2.41 -19.70 -2.69
N GLY A 47 2.44 -20.69 -1.79
CA GLY A 47 2.72 -22.09 -2.16
C GLY A 47 1.59 -22.78 -2.94
N ASP A 48 0.36 -22.28 -2.82
CA ASP A 48 -0.84 -22.85 -3.46
C ASP A 48 -1.22 -22.14 -4.77
N LEU A 49 -0.47 -21.10 -5.15
CA LEU A 49 -0.78 -20.22 -6.28
C LEU A 49 0.29 -20.30 -7.37
N THR A 50 -0.12 -20.11 -8.61
CA THR A 50 0.80 -19.84 -9.72
C THR A 50 1.47 -18.48 -9.55
N PRO A 51 2.64 -18.25 -10.20
CA PRO A 51 3.27 -16.93 -10.20
C PRO A 51 2.36 -15.80 -10.72
N GLU A 52 1.44 -16.12 -11.64
CA GLU A 52 0.49 -15.16 -12.19
C GLU A 52 -0.61 -14.81 -11.17
N GLU A 53 -1.22 -15.80 -10.52
CA GLU A 53 -2.23 -15.59 -9.47
C GLU A 53 -1.64 -14.87 -8.24
N LEU A 54 -0.38 -15.16 -7.90
CA LEU A 54 0.32 -14.49 -6.81
C LEU A 54 0.50 -12.99 -7.08
N LYS A 55 0.69 -12.58 -8.34
CA LYS A 55 0.83 -11.16 -8.70
C LYS A 55 -0.47 -10.38 -8.50
N GLU A 56 -1.63 -11.01 -8.69
CA GLU A 56 -2.93 -10.39 -8.40
C GLU A 56 -3.09 -10.06 -6.91
N CYS A 57 -2.43 -10.83 -6.02
CA CYS A 57 -2.44 -10.53 -4.59
C CYS A 57 -1.69 -9.22 -4.28
N PHE A 58 -0.64 -8.91 -5.04
CA PHE A 58 0.17 -7.70 -4.85
C PHE A 58 -0.59 -6.42 -5.20
N GLU A 59 -1.67 -6.48 -5.97
CA GLU A 59 -2.46 -5.27 -6.26
C GLU A 59 -3.03 -4.62 -5.00
N CYS A 60 -3.25 -5.40 -3.93
CA CYS A 60 -3.92 -4.95 -2.72
C CYS A 60 -3.18 -5.20 -1.40
N HIS A 61 -2.20 -6.10 -1.40
CA HIS A 61 -1.54 -6.53 -0.17
C HIS A 61 -0.11 -6.03 0.00
N VAL A 62 0.41 -5.23 -0.94
CA VAL A 62 1.73 -4.60 -0.85
C VAL A 62 1.62 -3.12 -1.26
N THR A 63 2.69 -2.36 -1.13
CA THR A 63 2.71 -0.94 -1.51
C THR A 63 3.26 -0.72 -2.91
N GLY A 64 2.45 -0.11 -3.79
CA GLY A 64 2.92 0.41 -5.07
C GLY A 64 3.30 -0.64 -6.13
N TYR A 65 2.80 -1.87 -6.06
CA TYR A 65 3.15 -2.91 -7.05
C TYR A 65 2.98 -2.42 -8.50
N GLY A 66 4.04 -2.57 -9.31
CA GLY A 66 4.06 -2.12 -10.71
C GLY A 66 4.11 -0.59 -10.90
N LYS A 67 4.35 0.19 -9.83
CA LYS A 67 4.52 1.65 -9.87
C LYS A 67 5.98 2.05 -9.58
N PRO A 68 6.42 3.25 -10.00
CA PRO A 68 7.77 3.73 -9.70
C PRO A 68 8.08 3.72 -8.20
N GLY A 69 9.20 3.12 -7.82
CA GLY A 69 9.60 3.01 -6.40
C GLY A 69 8.73 2.07 -5.55
N GLY A 70 7.79 1.34 -6.16
CA GLY A 70 6.91 0.42 -5.46
C GLY A 70 7.47 -0.99 -5.30
N PHE A 71 6.66 -1.87 -4.69
CA PHE A 71 7.04 -3.26 -4.42
C PHE A 71 7.42 -4.01 -5.70
N VAL A 72 8.55 -4.73 -5.65
CA VAL A 72 9.04 -5.61 -6.72
C VAL A 72 8.92 -7.07 -6.28
N SER A 73 9.52 -7.41 -5.14
CA SER A 73 9.51 -8.74 -4.56
C SER A 73 9.76 -8.68 -3.05
N PHE A 74 9.49 -9.77 -2.34
CA PHE A 74 9.74 -9.85 -0.90
C PHE A 74 11.24 -9.83 -0.54
N GLU A 75 12.10 -10.09 -1.52
CA GLU A 75 13.56 -10.05 -1.37
C GLU A 75 14.15 -8.69 -1.73
N GLU A 76 13.63 -8.04 -2.78
CA GLU A 76 14.19 -6.77 -3.27
C GLU A 76 13.66 -5.56 -2.52
N THR A 77 12.38 -5.56 -2.14
CA THR A 77 11.71 -4.43 -1.49
C THR A 77 10.90 -4.90 -0.27
N PRO A 78 11.53 -5.53 0.74
CA PRO A 78 10.83 -6.05 1.91
C PRO A 78 10.07 -4.98 2.72
N GLU A 79 10.51 -3.73 2.67
CA GLU A 79 9.89 -2.57 3.31
C GLU A 79 8.55 -2.14 2.66
N LEU A 80 8.30 -2.60 1.42
CA LEU A 80 7.06 -2.35 0.68
C LEU A 80 6.14 -3.58 0.65
N ALA A 81 6.49 -4.63 1.38
CA ALA A 81 5.82 -5.93 1.36
C ALA A 81 4.42 -5.95 1.99
N ASP A 82 4.02 -4.87 2.65
CA ASP A 82 2.72 -4.73 3.30
C ASP A 82 1.93 -3.60 2.63
N ALA A 83 0.61 -3.57 2.83
CA ALA A 83 -0.25 -2.48 2.37
C ALA A 83 -0.06 -1.27 3.29
N GLY A 84 1.00 -0.51 3.00
CA GLY A 84 1.48 0.66 3.74
C GLY A 84 0.65 1.92 3.62
N CYS A 85 1.15 2.99 4.24
CA CYS A 85 0.55 4.33 4.23
C CYS A 85 0.16 4.76 2.82
N GLU A 86 1.07 4.57 1.88
CA GLU A 86 0.94 5.01 0.49
C GLU A 86 -0.06 4.18 -0.32
N SER A 87 -0.50 3.02 0.17
CA SER A 87 -1.59 2.26 -0.45
C SER A 87 -2.93 2.99 -0.37
N CYS A 88 -3.09 3.91 0.59
CA CYS A 88 -4.27 4.77 0.72
C CYS A 88 -3.95 6.24 0.40
N HIS A 89 -2.80 6.73 0.86
CA HIS A 89 -2.41 8.13 0.75
C HIS A 89 -1.75 8.49 -0.59
N GLY A 90 -1.45 7.50 -1.43
CA GLY A 90 -0.72 7.69 -2.68
C GLY A 90 0.80 7.80 -2.47
N PRO A 91 1.58 7.98 -3.54
CA PRO A 91 3.05 8.07 -3.47
C PRO A 91 3.49 9.27 -2.64
N GLY A 92 4.37 9.04 -1.67
CA GLY A 92 4.78 10.03 -0.68
C GLY A 92 6.01 10.87 -1.03
N TYR A 93 6.70 10.59 -2.14
CA TYR A 93 7.99 11.22 -2.42
C TYR A 93 7.97 12.74 -2.45
N ALA A 94 7.08 13.35 -3.26
CA ALA A 94 7.00 14.81 -3.35
C ALA A 94 6.67 15.47 -2.01
N HIS A 95 5.80 14.83 -1.22
CA HIS A 95 5.47 15.25 0.13
C HIS A 95 6.67 15.20 1.08
N VAL A 96 7.43 14.10 1.09
CA VAL A 96 8.62 13.98 1.96
C VAL A 96 9.72 14.95 1.54
N GLU A 97 10.02 15.07 0.24
CA GLU A 97 11.09 15.95 -0.26
C GLU A 97 10.80 17.43 -0.06
N SER A 98 9.53 17.83 -0.07
CA SER A 98 9.12 19.20 0.25
C SER A 98 9.19 19.53 1.75
N GLY A 99 9.53 18.56 2.60
CA GLY A 99 9.52 18.72 4.06
C GLY A 99 8.12 18.61 4.66
N GLY A 100 7.18 17.96 3.98
CA GLY A 100 5.85 17.66 4.50
C GLY A 100 4.72 18.54 3.94
N ASP A 101 4.82 19.03 2.69
CA ASP A 101 3.73 19.79 2.08
C ASP A 101 2.48 18.90 1.89
N SER A 102 1.42 19.19 2.64
CA SER A 102 0.20 18.39 2.64
C SER A 102 -0.56 18.43 1.32
N ASP A 103 -0.31 19.40 0.45
CA ASP A 103 -0.96 19.49 -0.86
C ASP A 103 -0.37 18.48 -1.86
N LEU A 104 0.79 17.91 -1.55
CA LEU A 104 1.50 16.92 -2.36
C LEU A 104 1.18 15.47 -1.99
N ILE A 105 0.26 15.23 -1.05
CA ILE A 105 -0.18 13.89 -0.66
C ILE A 105 -1.67 13.89 -0.34
N LYS A 106 -2.33 12.74 -0.47
CA LYS A 106 -3.74 12.62 -0.13
C LYS A 106 -3.94 12.60 1.39
N GLY A 107 -4.18 13.75 2.02
CA GLY A 107 -4.40 13.80 3.47
C GLY A 107 -5.75 13.23 3.95
N LYS A 108 -6.81 13.34 3.13
CA LYS A 108 -8.16 12.88 3.48
C LYS A 108 -8.60 11.75 2.56
N LEU A 109 -8.95 10.62 3.17
CA LEU A 109 -9.47 9.45 2.47
C LEU A 109 -10.99 9.51 2.35
N VAL A 110 -11.51 8.99 1.25
CA VAL A 110 -12.94 8.79 0.98
C VAL A 110 -13.22 7.31 0.73
N LEU A 111 -14.49 6.90 0.76
CA LEU A 111 -14.86 5.49 0.56
C LEU A 111 -14.39 4.91 -0.77
N GLU A 112 -14.27 5.74 -1.80
CA GLU A 112 -13.76 5.35 -3.12
C GLU A 112 -12.28 4.92 -3.07
N ASP A 113 -11.50 5.41 -2.10
CA ASP A 113 -10.10 4.97 -1.93
C ASP A 113 -10.00 3.52 -1.46
N CYS A 114 -11.02 3.07 -0.72
CA CYS A 114 -11.09 1.70 -0.22
C CYS A 114 -11.59 0.72 -1.29
N SER A 115 -12.41 1.19 -2.24
CA SER A 115 -13.08 0.33 -3.22
C SER A 115 -12.14 -0.22 -4.29
N HIS A 116 -10.94 0.35 -4.44
CA HIS A 116 -9.92 -0.21 -5.32
C HIS A 116 -9.63 -1.68 -4.98
N CYS A 117 -9.57 -2.00 -3.68
CA CYS A 117 -9.34 -3.37 -3.20
C CYS A 117 -10.59 -4.04 -2.62
N HIS A 118 -11.52 -3.25 -2.08
CA HIS A 118 -12.76 -3.76 -1.48
C HIS A 118 -13.95 -3.51 -2.41
N ASN A 119 -13.97 -4.22 -3.55
CA ASN A 119 -15.05 -4.17 -4.54
C ASN A 119 -15.80 -5.50 -4.63
N ALA A 120 -16.95 -5.46 -5.32
CA ALA A 120 -17.85 -6.60 -5.47
C ALA A 120 -17.18 -7.80 -6.16
N GLU A 121 -16.33 -7.57 -7.15
CA GLU A 121 -15.62 -8.63 -7.87
C GLU A 121 -14.69 -9.42 -6.93
N ARG A 122 -13.95 -8.73 -6.05
CA ARG A 122 -13.11 -9.39 -5.04
C ARG A 122 -13.92 -10.03 -3.92
N VAL A 123 -15.10 -9.48 -3.58
CA VAL A 123 -16.02 -10.07 -2.60
C VAL A 123 -16.59 -11.40 -3.11
N GLU A 124 -16.99 -11.45 -4.38
CA GLU A 124 -17.52 -12.65 -5.02
C GLU A 124 -16.45 -13.74 -5.17
N ALA A 125 -15.20 -13.35 -5.46
CA ALA A 125 -14.10 -14.28 -5.63
C ALA A 125 -13.62 -14.95 -4.32
N PHE A 126 -13.80 -14.32 -3.16
CA PHE A 126 -13.18 -14.76 -1.90
C PHE A 126 -14.11 -14.82 -0.67
N ASP A 127 -15.44 -14.78 -0.86
CA ASP A 127 -16.45 -14.78 0.22
C ASP A 127 -16.14 -13.71 1.30
N PHE A 128 -15.74 -12.52 0.82
CA PHE A 128 -15.06 -11.53 1.65
C PHE A 128 -16.04 -10.85 2.61
N LYS A 129 -15.73 -10.88 3.90
CA LYS A 129 -16.50 -10.18 4.94
C LYS A 129 -16.52 -8.66 4.66
N PRO A 130 -17.65 -7.97 4.87
CA PRO A 130 -17.81 -6.54 4.54
C PRO A 130 -16.72 -5.65 5.16
N LEU A 131 -16.47 -4.49 4.53
CA LEU A 131 -15.42 -3.50 4.85
C LEU A 131 -15.13 -3.30 6.35
N ILE A 132 -16.14 -3.38 7.21
CA ILE A 132 -16.05 -3.30 8.68
C ILE A 132 -15.10 -4.33 9.31
N PHE A 133 -14.79 -5.44 8.64
CA PHE A 133 -13.87 -6.48 9.10
C PHE A 133 -12.47 -6.38 8.47
N GLY A 134 -12.29 -5.48 7.50
CA GLY A 134 -11.07 -5.28 6.72
C GLY A 134 -9.91 -4.65 7.49
N GLY A 135 -10.13 -4.20 8.73
CA GLY A 135 -9.08 -3.68 9.61
C GLY A 135 -8.40 -2.42 9.07
N ALA A 136 -9.17 -1.58 8.35
CA ALA A 136 -8.70 -0.33 7.75
C ALA A 136 -8.65 0.85 8.73
N HIS A 137 -9.01 0.61 9.99
CA HIS A 137 -9.19 1.59 11.06
C HIS A 137 -8.67 1.03 12.37
#